data_AF-A0A940HHP8-F1
#
_entry.id   AF-A0A940HHP8-F1
#
_cell.length_a   1.000
_cell.length_b   1.000
_cell.length_c   1.000
_cell.angle_alpha   90.00
_cell.angle_beta   90.00
_cell.angle_gamma   90.00
#
_symmetry.space_group_name_H-M   'P 1'
#
loop_
_entity.id
_entity.type
_entity.pdbx_description
1 polymer ?
#
loop_
_entity_poly.entity_id
_entity_poly.type
_entity_poly.pdbx_seq_one_letter_code
_entity_poly.pdbx_strand_id
1 'polypeptide(L)'
;LMSAGMEEIENTESWLFKKENEAWLNKAIESLPPQRQMVFRLCKLENKTHEEVSQLLSISKATVNNHLVKAIQNLRSLGSGNTDLAGILLLIWLFE
;
A
#
# COMPACT_ATOMS: atom_id res chain seq x y z
N LEU A 1 -16.18 -37.58 9.08
CA LEU A 1 -14.94 -37.91 8.34
C LEU A 1 -14.70 -36.96 7.17
N MET A 2 -15.71 -36.55 6.39
CA MET A 2 -15.54 -35.54 5.32
C MET A 2 -15.32 -34.09 5.81
N SER A 3 -15.75 -33.71 7.02
CA SER A 3 -15.62 -32.34 7.51
C SER A 3 -14.19 -31.96 7.95
N ALA A 4 -13.47 -32.88 8.59
CA ALA A 4 -12.11 -32.63 9.09
C ALA A 4 -11.09 -32.43 7.95
N GLY A 5 -11.26 -33.14 6.83
CA GLY A 5 -10.41 -32.96 5.64
C GLY A 5 -10.72 -31.67 4.86
N MET A 6 -11.96 -31.16 4.92
CA MET A 6 -12.32 -29.90 4.27
C MET A 6 -11.83 -28.67 5.05
N GLU A 7 -11.88 -28.70 6.39
CA GLU A 7 -11.30 -27.65 7.24
C GLU A 7 -9.78 -27.52 7.07
N GLU A 8 -9.07 -28.64 6.91
CA GLU A 8 -7.61 -28.64 6.76
C GLU A 8 -7.16 -28.10 5.39
N ILE A 9 -7.89 -28.43 4.33
CA ILE A 9 -7.65 -27.91 2.97
C ILE A 9 -7.97 -26.41 2.90
N GLU A 10 -9.10 -25.97 3.45
CA GLU A 10 -9.50 -24.55 3.47
C GLU A 10 -8.48 -23.69 4.23
N ASN A 11 -7.97 -24.18 5.36
CA ASN A 11 -6.91 -23.51 6.11
C ASN A 11 -5.59 -23.44 5.32
N THR A 12 -5.24 -24.51 4.59
CA THR A 12 -4.02 -24.59 3.79
C THR A 12 -4.06 -23.67 2.56
N GLU A 13 -5.17 -23.66 1.83
CA GLU A 13 -5.40 -22.78 0.67
C GLU A 13 -5.42 -21.30 1.09
N SER A 14 -6.10 -21.00 2.20
CA SER A 14 -6.15 -19.64 2.77
C SER A 14 -4.76 -19.15 3.17
N TRP A 15 -3.96 -19.99 3.82
CA TRP A 15 -2.58 -19.66 4.18
C TRP A 15 -1.70 -19.41 2.95
N LEU A 16 -1.82 -20.26 1.93
CA LEU A 16 -1.06 -20.13 0.69
C LEU A 16 -1.43 -18.84 -0.05
N PHE A 17 -2.72 -18.57 -0.21
CA PHE A 17 -3.24 -17.36 -0.85
C PHE A 17 -2.76 -16.08 -0.12
N LYS A 18 -2.80 -16.09 1.21
CA LYS A 18 -2.27 -14.97 2.01
C LYS A 18 -0.79 -14.74 1.75
N LYS A 19 0.02 -15.80 1.72
CA LYS A 19 1.47 -15.73 1.47
C LYS A 19 1.78 -15.22 0.07
N GLU A 20 1.04 -15.66 -0.94
CA GLU A 20 1.18 -15.17 -2.32
C GLU A 20 0.84 -13.68 -2.43
N ASN A 21 -0.24 -13.25 -1.75
CA ASN A 21 -0.65 -11.86 -1.73
C ASN A 21 0.37 -10.96 -1.01
N GLU A 22 0.94 -11.42 0.11
CA GLU A 22 2.03 -10.72 0.80
C GLU A 22 3.29 -10.63 -0.07
N ALA A 23 3.65 -11.70 -0.77
CA ALA A 23 4.79 -11.70 -1.68
C ALA A 23 4.58 -10.72 -2.86
N TRP A 24 3.39 -10.69 -3.43
CA TRP A 24 3.02 -9.74 -4.48
C TRP A 24 3.10 -8.30 -3.97
N LEU A 25 2.52 -8.01 -2.80
CA LEU A 25 2.55 -6.68 -2.21
C LEU A 25 3.97 -6.20 -1.94
N ASN A 26 4.83 -7.07 -1.40
CA ASN A 26 6.23 -6.74 -1.15
C ASN A 26 6.97 -6.40 -2.45
N LYS A 27 6.80 -7.20 -3.52
CA LYS A 27 7.37 -6.89 -4.83
C LYS A 27 6.85 -5.58 -5.40
N ALA A 28 5.55 -5.31 -5.25
CA ALA A 28 4.95 -4.06 -5.69
C ALA A 28 5.55 -2.86 -4.94
N ILE A 29 5.74 -2.96 -3.62
CA ILE A 29 6.39 -1.92 -2.80
C ILE A 29 7.87 -1.74 -3.20
N GLU A 30 8.59 -2.82 -3.50
CA GLU A 30 9.98 -2.78 -3.99
C GLU A 30 10.13 -2.12 -5.36
N SER A 31 9.09 -2.16 -6.19
CA SER A 31 9.09 -1.48 -7.49
C SER A 31 8.89 0.05 -7.40
N LEU A 32 8.53 0.57 -6.21
CA LEU A 32 8.33 2.01 -6.03
C LEU A 32 9.66 2.77 -6.07
N PRO A 33 9.66 4.03 -6.56
CA PRO A 33 10.81 4.92 -6.39
C PRO A 33 11.22 5.04 -4.92
N PRO A 34 12.52 5.14 -4.59
CA PRO A 34 13.03 4.98 -3.22
C PRO A 34 12.32 5.86 -2.17
N GLN A 35 12.09 7.13 -2.46
CA GLN A 35 11.39 8.03 -1.51
C GLN A 35 9.92 7.66 -1.32
N ARG A 36 9.23 7.19 -2.37
CA ARG A 36 7.83 6.75 -2.28
C ARG A 36 7.73 5.44 -1.50
N GLN A 37 8.66 4.53 -1.72
CA GLN A 37 8.79 3.30 -0.95
C GLN A 37 8.98 3.61 0.54
N MET A 38 9.95 4.46 0.86
CA MET A 38 10.26 4.84 2.25
C MET A 38 9.04 5.46 2.93
N VAL A 39 8.42 6.47 2.31
CA VAL A 39 7.22 7.13 2.86
C VAL A 39 6.07 6.14 3.03
N PHE A 40 5.86 5.24 2.06
CA PHE A 40 4.81 4.22 2.18
C PHE A 40 5.05 3.28 3.36
N ARG A 41 6.29 2.77 3.53
CA ARG A 41 6.63 1.87 4.65
C ARG A 41 6.41 2.56 6.00
N LEU A 42 6.94 3.78 6.16
CA LEU A 42 6.81 4.53 7.40
C LEU A 42 5.34 4.82 7.75
N CYS A 43 4.53 5.27 6.78
CA CYS A 43 3.14 5.63 7.04
C CYS A 43 2.19 4.42 7.15
N LYS A 44 2.41 3.36 6.37
CA LYS A 44 1.44 2.25 6.23
C LYS A 44 1.85 0.95 6.90
N LEU A 45 3.15 0.69 7.07
CA LEU A 45 3.64 -0.50 7.75
C LEU A 45 4.03 -0.19 9.20
N GLU A 46 4.65 0.98 9.42
CA GLU A 46 5.10 1.42 10.75
C GLU A 46 4.12 2.39 11.44
N ASN A 47 3.00 2.73 10.79
CA ASN A 47 1.95 3.62 11.32
C ASN A 47 2.43 5.00 11.81
N LYS A 48 3.52 5.53 11.25
CA LYS A 48 3.97 6.90 11.54
C LYS A 48 3.04 7.93 10.93
N THR A 49 2.84 9.02 11.65
CA THR A 49 2.08 10.17 11.17
C THR A 49 2.86 10.96 10.11
N HIS A 50 2.15 11.74 9.30
CA HIS A 50 2.80 12.60 8.29
C HIS A 50 3.74 13.63 8.92
N GLU A 51 3.46 14.07 10.15
CA GLU A 51 4.36 14.95 10.93
C GLU A 51 5.67 14.22 11.27
N GLU A 52 5.59 13.03 11.87
CA GLU A 52 6.80 12.26 12.23
C GLU A 52 7.65 11.94 11.01
N VAL A 53 7.03 11.58 9.88
CA VAL A 53 7.74 11.32 8.62
C VAL A 53 8.33 12.59 8.02
N SER A 54 7.61 13.72 8.10
CA SER A 54 8.10 15.04 7.68
C SER A 54 9.38 15.40 8.42
N GLN A 55 9.39 15.21 9.74
CA GLN A 55 10.56 15.48 10.58
C GLN A 55 11.70 14.50 10.29
N LEU A 56 11.40 13.19 10.22
CA LEU A 56 12.39 12.14 9.99
C LEU A 56 13.12 12.29 8.64
N LEU A 57 12.39 12.68 7.60
CA LEU A 57 12.94 12.82 6.25
C LEU A 57 13.33 14.27 5.89
N SER A 58 13.12 15.23 6.81
CA SER A 58 13.38 16.65 6.57
C SER A 58 12.73 17.20 5.30
N ILE A 59 11.47 16.82 5.07
CA ILE A 59 10.61 17.30 3.98
C ILE A 59 9.29 17.83 4.53
N SER A 60 8.54 18.62 3.77
CA SER A 60 7.25 19.13 4.25
C SER A 60 6.19 18.02 4.37
N LYS A 61 5.19 18.18 5.26
CA LYS A 61 4.02 17.29 5.31
C LYS A 61 3.31 17.15 3.95
N ALA A 62 3.24 18.24 3.18
CA ALA A 62 2.64 18.22 1.85
C ALA A 62 3.45 17.32 0.90
N THR A 63 4.78 17.35 1.00
CA THR A 63 5.68 16.46 0.27
C THR A 63 5.49 15.00 0.69
N VAL A 64 5.35 14.72 1.99
CA VAL A 64 4.99 13.37 2.51
C VAL A 64 3.68 12.88 1.89
N ASN A 65 2.62 13.70 1.95
CA ASN A 65 1.32 13.37 1.36
C ASN A 65 1.45 13.08 -0.14
N ASN A 66 2.17 13.92 -0.88
CA ASN A 66 2.41 13.73 -2.31
C ASN A 66 3.16 12.43 -2.62
N HIS A 67 4.19 12.07 -1.84
CA HIS A 67 4.88 10.79 -2.01
C HIS A 67 3.95 9.61 -1.71
N LEU A 68 3.13 9.71 -0.67
CA LEU A 68 2.22 8.65 -0.26
C LEU A 68 1.10 8.43 -1.27
N VAL A 69 0.47 9.51 -1.75
CA VAL A 69 -0.57 9.45 -2.80
C VAL A 69 0.01 8.81 -4.07
N LYS A 70 1.19 9.25 -4.52
CA LYS A 70 1.85 8.66 -5.69
C LYS A 70 2.24 7.20 -5.46
N ALA A 71 2.71 6.83 -4.27
CA ALA A 71 2.98 5.44 -3.92
C ALA A 71 1.73 4.57 -4.08
N ILE A 72 0.60 5.02 -3.53
CA ILE A 72 -0.68 4.29 -3.61
C ILE A 72 -1.17 4.18 -5.05
N GLN A 73 -1.05 5.23 -5.86
CA GLN A 73 -1.38 5.21 -7.28
C GLN A 73 -0.54 4.19 -8.05
N ASN A 74 0.79 4.20 -7.83
CA ASN A 74 1.69 3.23 -8.42
C ASN A 74 1.28 1.80 -8.06
N LEU A 75 1.04 1.50 -6.78
CA LEU A 75 0.62 0.16 -6.33
C LEU A 75 -0.74 -0.25 -6.89
N ARG A 76 -1.70 0.68 -6.98
CA ARG A 76 -3.02 0.42 -7.58
C ARG A 76 -2.92 0.12 -9.07
N SER A 77 -2.08 0.85 -9.80
CA SER A 77 -1.87 0.59 -11.23
C SER A 77 -1.25 -0.79 -11.50
N LEU A 78 -0.50 -1.34 -10.54
CA LEU A 78 0.06 -2.68 -10.62
C LEU A 78 -0.97 -3.77 -10.28
N GLY A 79 -1.94 -3.47 -9.41
CA GLY A 79 -2.91 -4.45 -8.91
C GLY A 79 -4.28 -4.41 -9.59
N SER A 80 -4.62 -3.37 -10.34
CA SER A 80 -5.95 -3.21 -10.94
C SER A 80 -5.85 -2.47 -12.27
N GLY A 81 -6.29 -3.12 -13.35
CA GLY A 81 -6.55 -2.44 -14.61
C GLY A 81 -7.64 -1.38 -14.38
N ASN A 82 -7.27 -0.10 -14.53
CA ASN A 82 -8.12 1.10 -14.49
C ASN A 82 -8.58 1.58 -13.10
N THR A 83 -7.85 2.53 -12.52
CA THR A 83 -8.35 3.39 -11.42
C THR A 83 -8.76 4.77 -11.95
N ASP A 84 -9.99 5.18 -11.64
CA ASP A 84 -10.59 6.45 -12.07
C ASP A 84 -9.89 7.65 -11.42
N LEU A 85 -9.20 8.43 -12.27
CA LEU A 85 -8.43 9.62 -11.91
C LEU A 85 -9.31 10.74 -11.32
N ALA A 86 -10.63 10.71 -11.58
CA ALA A 86 -11.57 11.71 -11.10
C ALA A 86 -11.64 11.77 -9.56
N GLY A 87 -11.55 10.63 -8.88
CA GLY A 87 -11.60 10.58 -7.41
C GLY A 87 -10.33 11.14 -6.74
N ILE A 88 -9.19 11.02 -7.41
CA ILE A 88 -7.91 11.54 -6.92
C ILE A 88 -7.86 13.06 -7.06
N LEU A 89 -8.36 13.60 -8.18
CA LEU A 89 -8.43 15.04 -8.39
C LEU A 89 -9.37 15.69 -7.36
N LEU A 90 -10.53 15.09 -7.08
CA LEU A 90 -11.46 15.56 -6.06
C LEU A 90 -10.82 15.70 -4.66
N LEU A 91 -9.94 14.78 -4.28
CA LEU A 91 -9.27 14.84 -2.97
C LEU A 91 -8.17 15.90 -2.89
N ILE A 92 -7.55 16.25 -4.02
CA ILE A 92 -6.58 17.34 -4.10
C ILE A 92 -7.30 18.68 -4.00
N TRP A 93 -8.43 18.83 -4.70
CA TRP A 93 -9.29 20.02 -4.65
C TRP A 93 -9.98 20.22 -3.28
N LEU A 94 -10.13 19.16 -2.47
CA LEU A 94 -10.72 19.23 -1.13
C LEU A 94 -9.74 19.64 -0.02
N PHE A 95 -8.43 19.67 -0.32
CA PHE A 95 -7.36 19.96 0.64
C PHE A 95 -6.57 21.23 0.30
N GLU A 96 -7.14 22.10 -0.55
CA GLU A 96 -6.64 23.45 -0.85
C GLU A 96 -7.40 24.52 -0.05
#